data_AF-N2AEJ6-F1
#
_entry.id   AF-N2AEJ6-F1
#
_cell.length_a   1.000
_cell.length_b   1.000
_cell.length_c   1.000
_cell.angle_alpha   90.00
_cell.angle_beta   90.00
_cell.angle_gamma   90.00
#
_symmetry.space_group_name_H-M   'P 1'
#
loop_
_entity.id
_entity.type
_entity.pdbx_description
1 polymer ?
#
loop_
_entity_poly.entity_id
_entity_poly.type
_entity_poly.pdbx_seq_one_letter_code
_entity_poly.pdbx_strand_id
1 'polypeptide(L)'
;MHQTKYRGIITEAGSLTTPPWEPVFRLVKPPIKSVSPFGGDLCFGWLGSPRLYLYKPLGCVSALWKWIPAGKDKTMQYQKVLKMLESIPYLSVGLDVGADFTWMSIMLPNGTLAGKPFKIVHSDPQSRELAISKIKEAQEAYSLKSRCFLESTGIYHIPLLCFLRDKGFDCSVINPIITKNSTNLNVRKLHNDKFDSKKAAKVGLDASLKVSIIPDDEVIDLRNLVRDYYYFRDLQSAVVLKLTAELKVSFPAYRKVFSKVTTKTSLKLLDAYPLAEDLLAAPKETVVEMIRSTARFGEKYALAKYDALRTAAKDAAIFGRALKSNSVRI
;
A
#
# COMPACT_ATOMS: atom_id res chain seq x y z
N MET A 1 -40.50 -4.61 17.74
CA MET A 1 -39.67 -4.43 18.95
C MET A 1 -39.27 -5.82 19.44
N HIS A 2 -38.09 -6.34 19.07
CA HIS A 2 -36.82 -6.25 19.82
C HIS A 2 -36.86 -6.94 21.20
N GLN A 3 -36.34 -8.17 21.30
CA GLN A 3 -34.95 -8.45 21.69
C GLN A 3 -34.72 -9.98 21.75
N THR A 4 -33.73 -10.48 21.00
CA THR A 4 -33.19 -11.83 21.14
C THR A 4 -31.77 -11.72 21.69
N LYS A 5 -31.52 -12.22 22.90
CA LYS A 5 -30.18 -12.39 23.49
C LYS A 5 -29.69 -13.81 23.21
N TYR A 6 -28.60 -13.90 22.44
CA TYR A 6 -27.77 -15.09 22.33
C TYR A 6 -26.97 -15.30 23.64
N ARG A 7 -27.00 -16.52 24.19
CA ARG A 7 -26.00 -17.03 25.15
C ARG A 7 -25.45 -18.34 24.61
N GLY A 8 -24.12 -18.40 24.49
CA GLY A 8 -23.38 -19.50 23.89
C GLY A 8 -23.43 -20.80 24.69
N ILE A 9 -23.30 -21.90 23.96
CA ILE A 9 -23.11 -23.25 24.50
C ILE A 9 -21.63 -23.58 24.40
N ILE A 10 -21.06 -23.97 25.55
CA ILE A 10 -19.78 -24.63 25.72
C ILE A 10 -20.02 -26.13 25.51
N THR A 11 -19.22 -26.80 24.69
CA THR A 11 -19.03 -28.26 24.79
C THR A 11 -17.58 -28.65 24.45
N GLU A 12 -16.92 -29.08 25.52
CA GLU A 12 -15.93 -30.14 25.74
C GLU A 12 -14.98 -30.63 24.62
N ALA A 13 -13.74 -30.85 25.07
CA ALA A 13 -12.59 -31.33 24.34
C ALA A 13 -12.69 -32.84 24.06
N GLY A 14 -12.61 -33.21 22.77
CA GLY A 14 -12.35 -34.58 22.33
C GLY A 14 -10.88 -34.74 21.94
N SER A 15 -10.17 -35.63 22.62
CA SER A 15 -8.83 -36.09 22.26
C SER A 15 -8.86 -36.92 20.97
N LEU A 16 -8.05 -36.56 19.98
CA LEU A 16 -7.69 -37.44 18.86
C LEU A 16 -6.18 -37.46 18.69
N THR A 17 -5.61 -38.63 18.97
CA THR A 17 -4.23 -39.02 18.67
C THR A 17 -4.04 -39.12 17.15
N THR A 18 -2.94 -38.58 16.63
CA THR A 18 -2.50 -38.77 15.23
C THR A 18 -1.00 -39.12 15.20
N PRO A 19 -0.56 -40.01 14.28
CA PRO A 19 0.82 -40.50 14.21
C PRO A 19 1.79 -39.49 13.56
N PRO A 20 3.11 -39.60 13.79
CA PRO A 20 4.02 -38.48 13.65
C PRO A 20 4.88 -38.55 12.37
N TRP A 21 4.34 -38.24 11.19
CA TRP A 21 5.14 -37.82 10.03
C TRP A 21 4.27 -37.43 8.82
N GLU A 22 3.97 -36.12 8.66
CA GLU A 22 3.81 -35.42 7.37
C GLU A 22 3.43 -33.93 7.60
N PRO A 23 4.04 -32.95 6.91
CA PRO A 23 3.71 -31.53 7.09
C PRO A 23 2.51 -31.11 6.23
N VAL A 24 1.32 -31.04 6.83
CA VAL A 24 0.12 -30.47 6.20
C VAL A 24 0.13 -28.95 6.33
N PHE A 25 0.54 -28.22 5.29
CA PHE A 25 0.24 -26.79 5.16
C PHE A 25 -1.25 -26.60 4.79
N ARG A 26 -2.12 -26.43 5.80
CA ARG A 26 -3.47 -25.87 5.58
C ARG A 26 -3.38 -24.34 5.49
N LEU A 27 -3.45 -23.81 4.28
CA LEU A 27 -3.79 -22.40 4.02
C LEU A 27 -5.23 -22.15 4.48
N VAL A 28 -5.40 -21.51 5.64
CA VAL A 28 -6.68 -20.98 6.10
C VAL A 28 -7.12 -19.88 5.13
N LYS A 29 -8.18 -20.14 4.35
CA LYS A 29 -8.83 -19.11 3.53
C LYS A 29 -9.45 -18.05 4.46
N PRO A 30 -9.17 -16.75 4.30
CA PRO A 30 -9.92 -15.73 5.01
C PRO A 30 -11.36 -15.66 4.47
N PRO A 31 -12.33 -15.22 5.28
CA PRO A 31 -13.72 -15.14 4.87
C PRO A 31 -13.89 -14.13 3.73
N ILE A 32 -14.59 -14.57 2.68
CA ILE A 32 -14.98 -13.77 1.52
C ILE A 32 -15.88 -12.64 2.01
N LYS A 33 -15.42 -11.39 1.93
CA LYS A 33 -16.31 -10.23 2.04
C LYS A 33 -17.22 -10.21 0.80
N SER A 34 -18.53 -10.16 1.02
CA SER A 34 -19.50 -9.89 -0.04
C SER A 34 -19.21 -8.52 -0.64
N VAL A 35 -19.01 -8.47 -1.95
CA VAL A 35 -18.95 -7.22 -2.72
C VAL A 35 -20.29 -7.09 -3.42
N SER A 36 -21.00 -6.00 -3.15
CA SER A 36 -22.28 -5.66 -3.78
C SER A 36 -22.11 -5.57 -5.31
N PRO A 37 -23.11 -5.97 -6.12
CA PRO A 37 -22.99 -5.96 -7.58
C PRO A 37 -23.18 -4.57 -8.22
N PHE A 38 -23.46 -3.54 -7.42
CA PHE A 38 -23.72 -2.19 -7.91
C PHE A 38 -23.09 -1.16 -6.98
N GLY A 39 -22.24 -0.30 -7.53
CA GLY A 39 -21.79 0.97 -6.96
C GLY A 39 -20.87 0.88 -5.74
N GLY A 40 -19.59 1.18 -5.94
CA GLY A 40 -18.65 1.46 -4.86
C GLY A 40 -17.57 2.40 -5.36
N ASP A 41 -17.54 3.60 -4.80
CA ASP A 41 -16.76 4.74 -5.23
C ASP A 41 -15.27 4.44 -5.41
N LEU A 42 -14.74 4.83 -6.56
CA LEU A 42 -13.31 4.92 -6.84
C LEU A 42 -12.71 6.07 -6.01
N CYS A 43 -12.46 5.81 -4.73
CA CYS A 43 -11.63 6.67 -3.91
C CYS A 43 -10.16 6.46 -4.33
N PHE A 44 -9.65 7.36 -5.17
CA PHE A 44 -8.24 7.47 -5.51
C PHE A 44 -7.40 7.78 -4.26
N GLY A 45 -6.89 6.74 -3.61
CA GLY A 45 -5.93 6.80 -2.48
C GLY A 45 -4.59 6.14 -2.82
N TRP A 46 -4.15 6.24 -4.08
CA TRP A 46 -3.11 5.40 -4.70
C TRP A 46 -1.68 5.56 -4.17
N LEU A 47 -1.45 6.48 -3.24
CA LEU A 47 -0.17 6.63 -2.55
C LEU A 47 -0.37 6.31 -1.08
N GLY A 48 -0.78 5.07 -0.79
CA GLY A 48 -0.74 4.53 0.56
C GLY A 48 0.62 4.86 1.17
N SER A 49 0.61 5.66 2.25
CA SER A 49 1.83 6.14 2.89
C SER A 49 2.83 4.99 3.08
N PRO A 50 4.13 5.19 2.85
CA PRO A 50 5.13 4.28 3.35
C PRO A 50 4.99 4.27 4.87
N ARG A 51 4.21 3.32 5.41
CA ARG A 51 4.12 3.12 6.84
C ARG A 51 5.49 2.59 7.24
N LEU A 52 6.37 3.50 7.67
CA LEU A 52 7.68 3.17 8.20
C LEU A 52 7.46 2.40 9.50
N TYR A 53 7.42 1.07 9.38
CA TYR A 53 7.39 0.18 10.53
C TYR A 53 8.75 0.23 11.21
N LEU A 54 8.74 0.42 12.53
CA LEU A 54 9.87 0.07 13.38
C LEU A 54 10.15 -1.42 13.14
N TYR A 55 11.30 -1.77 12.56
CA TYR A 55 11.65 -3.18 12.33
C TYR A 55 11.74 -3.89 13.69
N LYS A 56 10.77 -4.75 13.97
CA LYS A 56 10.94 -5.94 14.83
C LYS A 56 10.53 -7.13 13.96
N PRO A 57 11.37 -8.18 13.86
CA PRO A 57 11.02 -9.35 13.06
C PRO A 57 9.78 -10.00 13.69
N LEU A 58 8.64 -9.89 13.01
CA LEU A 58 7.43 -10.63 13.37
C LEU A 58 7.52 -12.02 12.74
N GLY A 59 8.24 -12.90 13.46
CA GLY A 59 8.19 -14.34 13.31
C GLY A 59 8.26 -14.96 14.70
N CYS A 60 7.14 -15.53 15.15
CA CYS A 60 7.02 -16.46 16.28
C CYS A 60 7.70 -16.09 17.61
N VAL A 61 7.07 -15.24 18.44
CA VAL A 61 7.28 -15.29 19.90
C VAL A 61 6.00 -14.95 20.66
N SER A 62 5.01 -15.84 20.60
CA SER A 62 3.85 -15.83 21.52
C SER A 62 3.95 -17.02 22.48
N ALA A 63 5.00 -17.06 23.32
CA ALA A 63 5.08 -18.03 24.42
C ALA A 63 6.07 -17.67 25.56
N LEU A 64 6.69 -16.48 25.58
CA LEU A 64 7.71 -16.17 26.60
C LEU A 64 7.61 -14.76 27.19
N TRP A 65 6.39 -14.30 27.47
CA TRP A 65 6.12 -13.04 28.20
C TRP A 65 5.44 -13.31 29.55
N LYS A 66 5.95 -14.29 30.29
CA LYS A 66 5.63 -14.50 31.71
C LYS A 66 6.92 -14.71 32.49
N TRP A 67 7.71 -13.65 32.62
CA TRP A 67 8.58 -13.36 33.77
C TRP A 67 9.52 -12.22 33.40
N ILE A 68 9.41 -11.08 34.08
CA ILE A 68 10.49 -10.23 34.61
C ILE A 68 9.78 -9.10 35.38
N PRO A 69 10.09 -8.88 36.67
CA PRO A 69 9.43 -7.87 37.48
C PRO A 69 9.89 -6.46 37.09
N ALA A 70 8.94 -5.53 37.14
CA ALA A 70 9.15 -4.10 36.90
C ALA A 70 10.08 -3.48 37.95
N GLY A 71 11.37 -3.37 37.62
CA GLY A 71 12.33 -2.52 38.34
C GLY A 71 12.32 -1.11 37.74
N LYS A 72 12.02 -0.08 38.55
CA LYS A 72 12.01 1.33 38.13
C LYS A 72 13.39 1.77 37.61
N ASP A 73 13.39 2.30 36.39
CA ASP A 73 14.51 2.81 35.58
C ASP A 73 15.32 3.94 36.23
N LYS A 74 16.33 3.60 37.04
CA LYS A 74 17.48 4.51 37.24
C LYS A 74 18.53 4.30 36.16
N THR A 75 18.74 3.05 35.73
CA THR A 75 19.73 2.63 34.72
C THR A 75 19.50 3.23 33.34
N MET A 76 18.23 3.37 32.88
CA MET A 76 17.93 3.98 31.58
C MET A 76 18.19 5.50 31.55
N GLN A 77 18.01 6.20 32.68
CA GLN A 77 18.37 7.61 32.80
C GLN A 77 19.89 7.80 32.73
N TYR A 78 20.69 6.97 33.41
CA TYR A 78 22.15 7.06 33.34
C TYR A 78 22.68 6.79 31.92
N GLN A 79 22.16 5.78 31.22
CA GLN A 79 22.53 5.55 29.81
C GLN A 79 22.15 6.70 28.89
N LYS A 80 21.02 7.37 29.13
CA LYS A 80 20.60 8.56 28.38
C LYS A 80 21.52 9.76 28.65
N VAL A 81 21.91 9.97 29.91
CA VAL A 81 22.84 11.04 30.32
C VAL A 81 24.24 10.80 29.76
N LEU A 82 24.74 9.56 29.80
CA LEU A 82 26.03 9.18 29.22
C LEU A 82 26.05 9.35 27.69
N LYS A 83 25.00 8.91 26.99
CA LYS A 83 24.86 9.18 25.54
C LYS A 83 24.80 10.66 25.18
N MET A 84 24.21 11.50 26.05
CA MET A 84 24.21 12.95 25.86
C MET A 84 25.60 13.57 26.11
N LEU A 85 26.37 13.06 27.08
CA LEU A 85 27.73 13.53 27.35
C LEU A 85 28.74 13.13 26.27
N GLU A 86 28.53 11.99 25.61
CA GLU A 86 29.42 11.46 24.56
C GLU A 86 29.05 11.93 23.14
N SER A 87 27.87 12.53 22.94
CA SER A 87 27.47 13.01 21.62
C SER A 87 28.06 14.39 21.32
N ILE A 88 28.83 14.48 20.24
CA ILE A 88 29.30 15.76 19.68
C ILE A 88 28.08 16.66 19.44
N PRO A 89 28.05 17.91 19.95
CA PRO A 89 26.93 18.81 19.74
C PRO A 89 26.71 19.05 18.24
N TYR A 90 25.45 19.20 17.83
CA TYR A 90 25.07 19.42 16.44
C TYR A 90 23.88 20.39 16.35
N LEU A 91 23.75 21.03 15.19
CA LEU A 91 22.56 21.79 14.82
C LEU A 91 21.45 20.83 14.43
N SER A 92 20.29 20.93 15.08
CA SER A 92 19.12 20.14 14.72
C SER A 92 18.25 20.91 13.75
N VAL A 93 18.09 20.40 12.54
CA VAL A 93 17.27 21.00 11.47
C VAL A 93 15.94 20.22 11.39
N GLY A 94 14.85 20.85 11.82
CA GLY A 94 13.52 20.28 11.76
C GLY A 94 12.78 20.68 10.49
N LEU A 95 12.23 19.71 9.80
CA LEU A 95 11.55 19.86 8.51
C LEU A 95 10.12 19.30 8.64
N ASP A 96 9.14 20.21 8.59
CA ASP A 96 7.73 19.86 8.52
C ASP A 96 7.28 19.85 7.06
N VAL A 97 7.11 18.64 6.52
CA VAL A 97 6.99 18.41 5.09
C VAL A 97 5.53 18.37 4.66
N GLY A 98 5.14 19.28 3.77
CA GLY A 98 3.89 19.23 3.02
C GLY A 98 4.08 18.71 1.59
N ALA A 99 3.02 18.72 0.79
CA ALA A 99 3.10 18.27 -0.61
C ALA A 99 3.96 19.22 -1.47
N ASP A 100 3.65 20.52 -1.42
CA ASP A 100 4.26 21.52 -2.31
C ASP A 100 5.40 22.32 -1.65
N PHE A 101 5.41 22.37 -0.32
CA PHE A 101 6.41 23.11 0.44
C PHE A 101 6.71 22.45 1.78
N THR A 102 7.86 22.82 2.34
CA THR A 102 8.32 22.41 3.66
C THR A 102 8.68 23.63 4.49
N TRP A 103 8.32 23.64 5.77
CA TRP A 103 8.88 24.58 6.73
C TRP A 103 10.12 23.99 7.38
N MET A 104 11.20 24.77 7.40
CA MET A 104 12.49 24.42 7.98
C MET A 104 12.80 25.33 9.16
N SER A 105 13.21 24.73 10.28
CA SER A 105 13.70 25.44 11.46
C SER A 105 15.02 24.85 11.93
N ILE A 106 16.00 25.70 12.27
CA ILE A 106 17.31 25.27 12.78
C ILE A 106 17.36 25.57 14.28
N MET A 107 17.78 24.60 15.08
CA MET A 107 17.88 24.70 16.53
C MET A 107 19.29 24.37 17.00
N LEU A 108 19.81 25.22 17.88
CA LEU A 108 21.11 25.06 18.54
C LEU A 108 21.03 23.97 19.62
N PRO A 109 22.18 23.40 20.03
CA PRO A 109 22.23 22.39 21.10
C PRO A 109 21.59 22.84 22.43
N ASN A 110 21.61 24.15 22.71
CA ASN A 110 20.99 24.76 23.90
C ASN A 110 19.45 24.90 23.79
N GLY A 111 18.84 24.48 22.68
CA GLY A 111 17.41 24.56 22.42
C GLY A 111 16.90 25.91 21.88
N THR A 112 17.78 26.87 21.61
CA THR A 112 17.39 28.15 20.98
C THR A 112 17.35 28.04 19.46
N LEU A 113 16.51 28.85 18.81
CA LEU A 113 16.39 28.85 17.35
C LEU A 113 17.51 29.69 16.71
N ALA A 114 18.16 29.13 15.69
CA ALA A 114 19.06 29.85 14.81
C ALA A 114 18.24 30.51 13.69
N GLY A 115 17.73 31.71 13.97
CA GLY A 115 16.96 32.50 13.00
C GLY A 115 15.47 32.15 12.91
N LYS A 116 14.81 32.66 11.86
CA LYS A 116 13.37 32.46 11.62
C LYS A 116 13.13 31.21 10.76
N PRO A 117 11.98 30.51 10.94
CA PRO A 117 11.60 29.41 10.06
C PRO A 117 11.61 29.84 8.59
N PHE A 118 12.15 28.98 7.74
CA PHE A 118 12.30 29.21 6.31
C PHE A 118 11.36 28.30 5.53
N LYS A 119 10.74 28.84 4.48
CA LYS A 119 9.86 28.07 3.59
C LYS A 119 10.66 27.57 2.40
N ILE A 120 10.64 26.26 2.18
CA ILE A 120 11.22 25.59 1.03
C ILE A 120 10.08 25.26 0.08
N VAL A 121 10.08 25.80 -1.12
CA VAL A 121 9.13 25.46 -2.19
C VAL A 121 9.74 24.34 -3.02
N HIS A 122 9.08 23.19 -3.10
CA HIS A 122 9.66 21.97 -3.69
C HIS A 122 9.91 22.08 -5.20
N SER A 123 9.02 22.79 -5.90
CA SER A 123 9.10 23.01 -7.35
C SER A 123 10.15 24.03 -7.76
N ASP A 124 10.61 24.90 -6.84
CA ASP A 124 11.57 25.97 -7.13
C ASP A 124 13.01 25.52 -6.80
N PRO A 125 13.90 25.37 -7.81
CA PRO A 125 15.31 25.08 -7.58
C PRO A 125 16.00 26.14 -6.70
N GLN A 126 15.66 27.42 -6.84
CA GLN A 126 16.31 28.49 -6.08
C GLN A 126 15.92 28.39 -4.60
N SER A 127 14.65 28.19 -4.28
CA SER A 127 14.19 27.95 -2.91
C SER A 127 14.89 26.75 -2.26
N ARG A 128 15.12 25.68 -3.02
CA ARG A 128 15.87 24.49 -2.55
C ARG A 128 17.34 24.80 -2.27
N GLU A 129 18.06 25.46 -3.18
CA GLU A 129 19.46 25.84 -2.97
C GLU A 129 19.64 26.88 -1.84
N LEU A 130 18.68 27.79 -1.66
CA LEU A 130 18.66 28.70 -0.52
C LEU A 130 18.53 27.96 0.82
N ALA A 131 17.79 26.85 0.86
CA ALA A 131 17.70 26.01 2.05
C ALA A 131 19.07 25.40 2.40
N ILE A 132 19.78 24.87 1.39
CA ILE A 132 21.15 24.34 1.54
C ILE A 132 22.08 25.41 2.09
N SER A 133 22.05 26.60 1.49
CA SER A 133 22.90 27.73 1.87
C SER A 133 22.68 28.12 3.33
N LYS A 134 21.42 28.23 3.77
CA LYS A 134 21.10 28.55 5.17
C LYS A 134 21.59 27.52 6.19
N ILE A 135 21.54 26.23 5.84
CA ILE A 135 22.06 25.19 6.74
C ILE A 135 23.58 25.33 6.83
N LYS A 136 24.28 25.52 5.71
CA LYS A 136 25.74 25.70 5.67
C LYS A 136 26.20 26.96 6.41
N GLU A 137 25.53 28.10 6.19
CA GLU A 137 25.78 29.34 6.92
C GLU A 137 25.65 29.14 8.43
N ALA A 138 24.65 28.39 8.89
CA ALA A 138 24.51 28.06 10.30
C ALA A 138 25.63 27.13 10.79
N GLN A 139 26.03 26.12 9.99
CA GLN A 139 27.15 25.25 10.34
C GLN A 139 28.46 26.03 10.51
N GLU A 140 28.73 26.97 9.63
CA GLU A 140 29.92 27.83 9.68
C GLU A 140 29.85 28.81 10.87
N ALA A 141 28.74 29.53 11.03
CA ALA A 141 28.56 30.51 12.09
C ALA A 141 28.70 29.93 13.50
N TYR A 142 28.28 28.67 13.70
CA TYR A 142 28.37 28.00 15.00
C TYR A 142 29.48 26.95 15.07
N SER A 143 30.20 26.69 13.98
CA SER A 143 31.22 25.63 13.88
C SER A 143 30.72 24.25 14.32
N LEU A 144 29.47 23.91 13.95
CA LEU A 144 28.80 22.65 14.31
C LEU A 144 28.31 21.91 13.06
N LYS A 145 28.32 20.57 13.11
CA LYS A 145 27.65 19.76 12.08
C LYS A 145 26.13 19.88 12.22
N SER A 146 25.40 19.72 11.12
CA SER A 146 23.92 19.69 11.13
C SER A 146 23.38 18.28 10.96
N ARG A 147 22.27 17.98 11.62
CA ARG A 147 21.43 16.80 11.36
C ARG A 147 20.02 17.24 11.01
N CYS A 148 19.47 16.68 9.95
CA CYS A 148 18.16 17.01 9.44
C CYS A 148 17.14 15.94 9.82
N PHE A 149 15.96 16.39 10.24
CA PHE A 149 14.90 15.58 10.76
C PHE A 149 13.60 15.92 10.04
N LEU A 150 13.17 15.02 9.15
CA LEU A 150 11.96 15.17 8.36
C LEU A 150 10.82 14.42 9.03
N GLU A 151 9.73 15.10 9.36
CA GLU A 151 8.51 14.40 9.78
C GLU A 151 7.92 13.65 8.58
N SER A 152 7.62 12.35 8.76
CA SER A 152 7.09 11.52 7.68
C SER A 152 5.65 11.92 7.33
N THR A 153 5.48 12.68 6.25
CA THR A 153 4.16 13.01 5.66
C THR A 153 3.96 12.27 4.34
N GLY A 154 3.33 11.09 4.40
CA GLY A 154 3.06 10.29 3.19
C GLY A 154 4.31 10.05 2.34
N ILE A 155 4.21 10.27 1.03
CA ILE A 155 5.34 10.18 0.09
C ILE A 155 6.17 11.47 -0.04
N TYR A 156 5.68 12.59 0.51
CA TYR A 156 6.20 13.92 0.18
C TYR A 156 7.58 14.21 0.78
N HIS A 157 7.97 13.50 1.84
CA HIS A 157 9.30 13.64 2.45
C HIS A 157 10.42 13.00 1.62
N ILE A 158 10.10 12.06 0.73
CA ILE A 158 11.10 11.27 0.00
C ILE A 158 11.97 12.16 -0.91
N PRO A 159 11.42 13.02 -1.80
CA PRO A 159 12.25 13.81 -2.69
C PRO A 159 13.16 14.79 -1.95
N LEU A 160 12.65 15.43 -0.89
CA LEU A 160 13.42 16.39 -0.10
C LEU A 160 14.52 15.71 0.71
N LEU A 161 14.24 14.54 1.27
CA LEU A 161 15.22 13.70 1.96
C LEU A 161 16.39 13.33 1.03
N CYS A 162 16.09 12.79 -0.16
CA CYS A 162 17.12 12.41 -1.14
C CYS A 162 17.94 13.64 -1.53
N PHE A 163 17.28 14.75 -1.88
CA PHE A 163 17.94 16.01 -2.23
C PHE A 163 18.92 16.51 -1.15
N LEU A 164 18.53 16.47 0.12
CA LEU A 164 19.41 16.91 1.22
C LEU A 164 20.58 15.94 1.45
N ARG A 165 20.36 14.63 1.30
CA ARG A 165 21.42 13.61 1.41
C ARG A 165 22.44 13.72 0.28
N ASP A 166 21.99 13.95 -0.96
CA ASP A 166 22.87 14.15 -2.12
C ASP A 166 23.77 15.38 -1.94
N LYS A 167 23.30 16.37 -1.18
CA LYS A 167 24.07 17.58 -0.80
C LYS A 167 24.98 17.37 0.42
N GLY A 168 25.05 16.15 0.94
CA GLY A 168 25.96 15.73 2.02
C GLY A 168 25.41 15.90 3.44
N PHE A 169 24.11 16.16 3.61
CA PHE A 169 23.53 16.31 4.96
C PHE A 169 23.11 14.97 5.56
N ASP A 170 23.39 14.79 6.85
CA ASP A 170 22.88 13.68 7.67
C ASP A 170 21.38 13.86 7.89
N CYS A 171 20.56 13.14 7.14
CA CYS A 171 19.10 13.28 7.16
C CYS A 171 18.42 12.00 7.63
N SER A 172 17.48 12.16 8.55
CA SER A 172 16.68 11.11 9.16
C SER A 172 15.19 11.43 9.09
N VAL A 173 14.37 10.39 8.96
CA VAL A 173 12.90 10.52 8.96
C VAL A 173 12.36 10.19 10.35
N ILE A 174 11.48 11.03 10.88
CA ILE A 174 10.80 10.84 12.16
C ILE A 174 9.36 10.42 11.91
N ASN A 175 8.89 9.44 12.69
CA ASN A 175 7.49 9.05 12.69
C ASN A 175 6.62 10.16 13.34
N PRO A 176 5.54 10.64 12.68
CA PRO A 176 4.62 11.65 13.23
C PRO A 176 4.07 11.36 14.63
N ILE A 177 4.01 10.09 15.04
CA ILE A 177 3.57 9.71 16.39
C ILE A 177 4.55 10.24 17.46
N ILE A 178 5.85 10.24 17.14
CA ILE A 178 6.91 10.67 18.08
C ILE A 178 6.84 12.18 18.30
N THR A 179 6.70 12.96 17.23
CA THR A 179 6.49 14.40 17.35
C THR A 179 5.19 14.67 18.11
N LYS A 180 4.06 14.03 17.76
CA LYS A 180 2.78 14.20 18.47
C LYS A 180 2.82 13.88 19.97
N ASN A 181 3.60 12.89 20.42
CA ASN A 181 3.70 12.53 21.84
C ASN A 181 4.56 13.51 22.67
N SER A 182 5.53 14.20 22.05
CA SER A 182 6.31 15.25 22.71
C SER A 182 5.50 16.50 23.11
N THR A 183 4.27 16.63 22.61
CA THR A 183 3.41 17.81 22.73
C THR A 183 2.42 17.81 23.90
N ASN A 184 2.40 16.79 24.76
CA ASN A 184 1.48 16.74 25.90
C ASN A 184 1.74 17.82 26.99
N LEU A 185 2.64 18.79 26.73
CA LEU A 185 2.97 19.89 27.63
C LEU A 185 2.21 21.19 27.33
N ASN A 186 1.58 21.37 26.16
CA ASN A 186 0.86 22.61 25.81
C ASN A 186 -0.63 22.36 25.55
N VAL A 187 -1.49 23.02 26.33
CA VAL A 187 -2.95 22.83 26.43
C VAL A 187 -3.74 23.37 25.21
N ARG A 188 -3.10 24.09 24.27
CA ARG A 188 -3.75 24.51 23.00
C ARG A 188 -3.03 23.94 21.79
N LYS A 189 -3.77 23.16 20.99
CA LYS A 189 -3.36 22.68 19.67
C LYS A 189 -3.45 23.82 18.64
N LEU A 190 -2.43 24.66 18.56
CA LEU A 190 -2.24 25.55 17.41
C LEU A 190 -1.57 24.74 16.30
N HIS A 191 -2.33 24.33 15.27
CA HIS A 191 -1.74 23.84 14.03
C HIS A 191 -1.15 25.02 13.28
N ASN A 192 0.17 25.08 13.23
CA ASN A 192 0.91 26.06 12.48
C ASN A 192 2.16 25.35 11.97
N ASP A 193 2.27 25.16 10.67
CA ASP A 193 3.37 24.41 10.05
C ASP A 193 4.76 24.97 10.46
N LYS A 194 4.85 26.28 10.72
CA LYS A 194 6.06 26.91 11.28
C LYS A 194 6.39 26.41 12.69
N PHE A 195 5.39 26.09 13.49
CA PHE A 195 5.55 25.54 14.83
C PHE A 195 5.95 24.06 14.76
N ASP A 196 5.37 23.31 13.83
CA ASP A 196 5.66 21.89 13.66
C ASP A 196 7.11 21.65 13.19
N SER A 197 7.66 22.52 12.32
CA SER A 197 9.10 22.47 11.98
C SER A 197 10.02 22.75 13.18
N LYS A 198 9.67 23.71 14.06
CA LYS A 198 10.42 23.97 15.30
C LYS A 198 10.37 22.79 16.26
N LYS A 199 9.24 22.11 16.30
CA LYS A 199 9.01 20.93 17.13
C LYS A 199 9.83 19.75 16.62
N ALA A 200 9.86 19.51 15.31
CA ALA A 200 10.75 18.52 14.69
C ALA A 200 12.22 18.80 15.05
N ALA A 201 12.65 20.07 14.98
CA ALA A 201 14.01 20.46 15.36
C ALA A 201 14.30 20.19 16.84
N LYS A 202 13.35 20.51 17.73
CA LYS A 202 13.48 20.25 19.17
C LYS A 202 13.56 18.76 19.49
N VAL A 203 12.71 17.95 18.88
CA VAL A 203 12.72 16.48 19.05
C VAL A 203 14.04 15.89 18.53
N GLY A 204 14.58 16.46 17.46
CA GLY A 204 15.87 16.09 16.89
C GLY A 204 17.07 16.26 17.83
N LEU A 205 16.98 17.12 18.86
CA LEU A 205 18.03 17.25 19.89
C LEU A 205 18.08 16.08 20.88
N ASP A 206 17.03 15.26 20.97
CA ASP A 206 17.03 14.10 21.86
C ASP A 206 17.89 12.98 21.26
N ALA A 207 19.05 12.71 21.87
CA ALA A 207 19.97 11.63 21.46
C ALA A 207 19.34 10.21 21.51
N SER A 208 18.20 10.04 22.19
CA SER A 208 17.44 8.78 22.24
C SER A 208 16.33 8.67 21.18
N LEU A 209 16.23 9.66 20.28
CA LEU A 209 15.25 9.69 19.21
C LEU A 209 15.36 8.47 18.31
N LYS A 210 14.24 7.77 18.14
CA LYS A 210 14.12 6.68 17.16
C LYS A 210 13.74 7.27 15.81
N VAL A 211 14.65 7.12 14.85
CA VAL A 211 14.43 7.50 13.46
C VAL A 211 14.03 6.28 12.64
N SER A 212 13.32 6.52 11.56
CA SER A 212 12.92 5.48 10.62
C SER A 212 14.11 5.06 9.76
N ILE A 213 14.26 3.74 9.58
CA ILE A 213 15.23 3.17 8.65
C ILE A 213 14.69 3.41 7.23
N ILE A 214 15.52 4.03 6.41
CA ILE A 214 15.23 4.31 5.02
C ILE A 214 15.81 3.14 4.23
N PRO A 215 14.99 2.29 3.60
CA PRO A 215 15.48 1.17 2.83
C PRO A 215 16.26 1.67 1.62
N ASP A 216 17.16 0.84 1.10
CA ASP A 216 17.87 1.10 -0.15
C ASP A 216 16.89 1.19 -1.33
N ASP A 217 17.27 1.91 -2.38
CA ASP A 217 16.43 2.16 -3.56
C ASP A 217 15.90 0.85 -4.18
N GLU A 218 16.74 -0.18 -4.29
CA GLU A 218 16.35 -1.51 -4.78
C GLU A 218 15.25 -2.15 -3.92
N VAL A 219 15.29 -1.95 -2.60
CA VAL A 219 14.27 -2.46 -1.67
C VAL A 219 12.97 -1.67 -1.80
N ILE A 220 13.04 -0.36 -2.07
CA ILE A 220 11.88 0.48 -2.33
C ILE A 220 11.22 0.06 -3.64
N ASP A 221 12.00 -0.13 -4.71
CA ASP A 221 11.52 -0.57 -6.02
C ASP A 221 10.86 -1.94 -5.93
N LEU A 222 11.48 -2.90 -5.24
CA LEU A 222 10.88 -4.21 -5.00
C LEU A 222 9.53 -4.09 -4.27
N ARG A 223 9.43 -3.23 -3.25
CA ARG A 223 8.16 -3.00 -2.54
C ARG A 223 7.09 -2.41 -3.45
N ASN A 224 7.46 -1.52 -4.36
CA ASN A 224 6.53 -0.93 -5.34
C ASN A 224 6.02 -2.00 -6.31
N LEU A 225 6.93 -2.79 -6.90
CA LEU A 225 6.57 -3.89 -7.80
C LEU A 225 5.67 -4.93 -7.13
N VAL A 226 5.92 -5.27 -5.87
CA VAL A 226 5.06 -6.19 -5.11
C VAL A 226 3.66 -5.62 -4.89
N ARG A 227 3.53 -4.31 -4.59
CA ARG A 227 2.22 -3.66 -4.47
C ARG A 227 1.46 -3.68 -5.79
N ASP A 228 2.14 -3.35 -6.88
CA ASP A 228 1.56 -3.35 -8.23
C ASP A 228 1.12 -4.75 -8.64
N TYR A 229 1.92 -5.78 -8.33
CA TYR A 229 1.55 -7.17 -8.57
C TYR A 229 0.22 -7.54 -7.90
N TYR A 230 0.05 -7.22 -6.62
CA TYR A 230 -1.22 -7.51 -5.92
C TYR A 230 -2.37 -6.67 -6.45
N TYR A 231 -2.12 -5.40 -6.78
CA TYR A 231 -3.11 -4.53 -7.41
C TYR A 231 -3.62 -5.13 -8.74
N PHE A 232 -2.71 -5.51 -9.64
CA PHE A 232 -3.09 -6.10 -10.93
C PHE A 232 -3.77 -7.46 -10.76
N ARG A 233 -3.41 -8.23 -9.72
CA ARG A 233 -4.06 -9.50 -9.43
C ARG A 233 -5.50 -9.33 -8.96
N ASP A 234 -5.75 -8.32 -8.13
CA ASP A 234 -7.10 -7.97 -7.68
C ASP A 234 -7.92 -7.41 -8.84
N LEU A 235 -7.33 -6.53 -9.66
CA LEU A 235 -7.96 -5.99 -10.86
C LEU A 235 -8.33 -7.10 -11.86
N GLN A 236 -7.43 -8.04 -12.11
CA GLN A 236 -7.71 -9.19 -12.97
C GLN A 236 -8.91 -9.99 -12.44
N SER A 237 -8.98 -10.22 -11.13
CA SER A 237 -10.09 -10.94 -10.51
C SER A 237 -11.41 -10.18 -10.67
N ALA A 238 -11.39 -8.86 -10.47
CA ALA A 238 -12.54 -7.99 -10.65
C ALA A 238 -13.04 -7.98 -12.11
N VAL A 239 -12.14 -7.87 -13.08
CA VAL A 239 -12.47 -7.91 -14.52
C VAL A 239 -13.10 -9.25 -14.90
N VAL A 240 -12.55 -10.37 -14.43
CA VAL A 240 -13.13 -11.70 -14.70
C VAL A 240 -14.52 -11.86 -14.09
N LEU A 241 -14.74 -11.34 -12.89
CA LEU A 241 -16.07 -11.34 -12.26
C LEU A 241 -17.07 -10.50 -13.06
N LYS A 242 -16.66 -9.30 -13.51
CA LYS A 242 -17.48 -8.43 -14.35
C LYS A 242 -17.85 -9.12 -15.67
N LEU A 243 -16.87 -9.66 -16.41
CA LEU A 243 -17.11 -10.41 -17.64
C LEU A 243 -18.06 -11.59 -17.41
N THR A 244 -17.84 -12.35 -16.33
CA THR A 244 -18.71 -13.48 -15.98
C THR A 244 -20.14 -13.02 -15.68
N ALA A 245 -20.32 -11.87 -15.02
CA ALA A 245 -21.64 -11.31 -14.75
C ALA A 245 -22.35 -10.86 -16.04
N GLU A 246 -21.64 -10.19 -16.96
CA GLU A 246 -22.19 -9.81 -18.26
C GLU A 246 -22.66 -11.05 -19.05
N LEU A 247 -21.82 -12.09 -19.12
CA LEU A 247 -22.17 -13.32 -19.84
C LEU A 247 -23.31 -14.07 -19.17
N LYS A 248 -23.45 -14.03 -17.84
CA LYS A 248 -24.60 -14.65 -17.15
C LYS A 248 -25.94 -14.02 -17.54
N VAL A 249 -25.94 -12.75 -17.95
CA VAL A 249 -27.15 -12.04 -18.34
C VAL A 249 -27.37 -12.15 -19.86
N SER A 250 -26.33 -11.87 -20.64
CA SER A 250 -26.42 -11.79 -22.11
C SER A 250 -26.24 -13.14 -22.83
N PHE A 251 -25.41 -14.04 -22.29
CA PHE A 251 -25.04 -15.30 -22.93
C PHE A 251 -24.90 -16.46 -21.90
N PRO A 252 -25.99 -16.86 -21.21
CA PRO A 252 -25.88 -17.61 -19.95
C PRO A 252 -25.26 -19.02 -20.09
N ALA A 253 -25.50 -19.68 -21.23
CA ALA A 253 -24.96 -21.00 -21.52
C ALA A 253 -23.48 -21.00 -21.95
N TYR A 254 -22.86 -19.83 -22.17
CA TYR A 254 -21.49 -19.71 -22.66
C TYR A 254 -20.47 -20.46 -21.78
N ARG A 255 -20.63 -20.40 -20.45
CA ARG A 255 -19.73 -21.08 -19.50
C ARG A 255 -19.78 -22.60 -19.58
N LYS A 256 -20.86 -23.19 -20.10
CA LYS A 256 -20.93 -24.64 -20.37
C LYS A 256 -20.03 -25.01 -21.56
N VAL A 257 -19.87 -24.10 -22.51
CA VAL A 257 -18.97 -24.26 -23.66
C VAL A 257 -17.53 -24.00 -23.24
N PHE A 258 -17.28 -22.91 -22.51
CA PHE A 258 -15.97 -22.56 -21.97
C PHE A 258 -16.00 -22.54 -20.44
N SER A 259 -15.57 -23.64 -19.81
CA SER A 259 -15.47 -23.74 -18.35
C SER A 259 -14.61 -22.63 -17.73
N LYS A 260 -13.59 -22.18 -18.48
CA LYS A 260 -12.78 -20.99 -18.20
C LYS A 260 -12.92 -19.98 -19.35
N VAL A 261 -13.66 -18.89 -19.07
CA VAL A 261 -13.92 -17.79 -20.03
C VAL A 261 -12.64 -17.04 -20.43
N THR A 262 -11.61 -17.06 -19.59
CA THR A 262 -10.33 -16.37 -19.83
C THR A 262 -9.34 -17.15 -20.70
N THR A 263 -9.79 -18.20 -21.39
CA THR A 263 -8.95 -18.90 -22.37
C THR A 263 -8.74 -18.02 -23.60
N LYS A 264 -7.58 -18.14 -24.26
CA LYS A 264 -7.25 -17.35 -25.45
C LYS A 264 -8.32 -17.43 -26.54
N THR A 265 -8.84 -18.63 -26.81
CA THR A 265 -9.94 -18.86 -27.75
C THR A 265 -11.20 -18.10 -27.36
N SER A 266 -11.63 -18.25 -26.10
CA SER A 266 -12.85 -17.59 -25.60
C SER A 266 -12.73 -16.07 -25.64
N LEU A 267 -11.58 -15.52 -25.21
CA LEU A 267 -11.37 -14.07 -25.24
C LEU A 267 -11.36 -13.52 -26.67
N LYS A 268 -10.70 -14.19 -27.61
CA LYS A 268 -10.74 -13.78 -29.03
C LYS A 268 -12.15 -13.84 -29.62
N LEU A 269 -12.93 -14.86 -29.27
CA LEU A 269 -14.30 -14.99 -29.73
C LEU A 269 -15.19 -13.87 -29.17
N LEU A 270 -15.06 -13.55 -27.89
CA LEU A 270 -15.84 -12.49 -27.25
C LEU A 270 -15.40 -11.09 -27.71
N ASP A 271 -14.13 -10.90 -28.06
CA ASP A 271 -13.62 -9.66 -28.65
C ASP A 271 -14.21 -9.42 -30.06
N ALA A 272 -14.31 -10.47 -30.88
CA ALA A 272 -14.86 -10.37 -32.23
C ALA A 272 -16.41 -10.43 -32.28
N TYR A 273 -17.01 -11.21 -31.39
CA TYR A 273 -18.44 -11.53 -31.34
C TYR A 273 -18.94 -11.45 -29.89
N PRO A 274 -19.05 -10.25 -29.31
CA PRO A 274 -19.34 -10.08 -27.90
C PRO A 274 -20.76 -10.54 -27.53
N LEU A 275 -21.73 -10.42 -28.46
CA LEU A 275 -23.10 -10.87 -28.23
C LEU A 275 -23.42 -12.18 -28.95
N ALA A 276 -24.39 -12.93 -28.43
CA ALA A 276 -24.87 -14.16 -29.05
C ALA A 276 -25.39 -13.95 -30.48
N GLU A 277 -26.04 -12.80 -30.73
CA GLU A 277 -26.51 -12.41 -32.06
C GLU A 277 -25.36 -12.20 -33.05
N ASP A 278 -24.29 -11.51 -32.63
CA ASP A 278 -23.09 -11.29 -33.44
C ASP A 278 -22.48 -12.62 -33.88
N LEU A 279 -22.42 -13.59 -32.94
CA LEU A 279 -21.91 -14.92 -33.22
C LEU A 279 -22.82 -15.72 -34.16
N LEU A 280 -24.15 -15.59 -34.03
CA LEU A 280 -25.11 -16.27 -34.91
C LEU A 280 -25.08 -15.71 -36.34
N ALA A 281 -24.78 -14.42 -36.48
CA ALA A 281 -24.62 -13.76 -37.78
C ALA A 281 -23.26 -14.07 -38.44
N ALA A 282 -22.27 -14.52 -37.68
CA ALA A 282 -20.93 -14.80 -38.19
C ALA A 282 -20.90 -16.04 -39.11
N PRO A 283 -20.09 -16.03 -40.19
CA PRO A 283 -19.87 -17.22 -41.02
C PRO A 283 -19.25 -18.35 -40.21
N LYS A 284 -19.77 -19.58 -40.41
CA LYS A 284 -19.31 -20.77 -39.68
C LYS A 284 -17.81 -20.98 -39.82
N GLU A 285 -17.32 -20.86 -41.05
CA GLU A 285 -15.93 -21.12 -41.43
C GLU A 285 -14.99 -20.18 -40.69
N THR A 286 -15.36 -18.91 -40.54
CA THR A 286 -14.58 -17.89 -39.81
C THR A 286 -14.48 -18.21 -38.33
N VAL A 287 -15.60 -18.60 -37.69
CA VAL A 287 -15.61 -18.92 -36.26
C VAL A 287 -14.82 -20.20 -35.99
N VAL A 288 -14.97 -21.22 -36.83
CA VAL A 288 -14.22 -22.49 -36.74
C VAL A 288 -12.72 -22.23 -36.92
N GLU A 289 -12.33 -21.39 -37.89
CA GLU A 289 -10.93 -21.04 -38.11
C GLU A 289 -10.34 -20.27 -36.91
N MET A 290 -11.11 -19.36 -36.32
CA MET A 290 -10.69 -18.65 -35.11
C MET A 290 -10.47 -19.61 -33.94
N ILE A 291 -11.36 -20.59 -33.76
CA ILE A 291 -11.18 -21.63 -32.75
C ILE A 291 -9.93 -22.46 -33.08
N ARG A 292 -9.74 -22.89 -34.33
CA ARG A 292 -8.61 -23.71 -34.78
C ARG A 292 -7.27 -23.01 -34.61
N SER A 293 -7.18 -21.72 -34.95
CA SER A 293 -5.95 -20.92 -34.83
C SER A 293 -5.56 -20.61 -33.38
N THR A 294 -6.50 -20.70 -32.44
CA THR A 294 -6.25 -20.45 -31.01
C THR A 294 -6.15 -21.72 -30.18
N ALA A 295 -6.81 -22.80 -30.59
CA ALA A 295 -6.87 -24.07 -29.89
C ALA A 295 -6.04 -25.13 -30.60
N ARG A 296 -5.11 -25.78 -29.88
CA ARG A 296 -4.17 -26.77 -30.43
C ARG A 296 -4.78 -28.18 -30.62
N PHE A 297 -6.09 -28.28 -30.86
CA PHE A 297 -6.83 -29.55 -30.81
C PHE A 297 -7.40 -30.02 -32.17
N GLY A 298 -7.01 -29.35 -33.27
CA GLY A 298 -7.41 -29.74 -34.62
C GLY A 298 -8.86 -29.42 -34.97
N GLU A 299 -9.25 -29.83 -36.19
CA GLU A 299 -10.51 -29.42 -36.82
C GLU A 299 -11.75 -30.03 -36.17
N LYS A 300 -11.71 -31.32 -35.81
CA LYS A 300 -12.83 -32.00 -35.14
C LYS A 300 -13.22 -31.31 -33.83
N TYR A 301 -12.22 -30.84 -33.07
CA TYR A 301 -12.47 -30.07 -31.85
C TYR A 301 -13.10 -28.71 -32.15
N ALA A 302 -12.60 -28.01 -33.16
CA ALA A 302 -13.10 -26.70 -33.54
C ALA A 302 -14.57 -26.76 -33.98
N LEU A 303 -14.93 -27.75 -34.78
CA LEU A 303 -16.32 -28.01 -35.19
C LEU A 303 -17.22 -28.33 -34.00
N ALA A 304 -16.83 -29.27 -33.14
CA ALA A 304 -17.61 -29.63 -31.95
C ALA A 304 -17.81 -28.43 -31.01
N LYS A 305 -16.77 -27.58 -30.86
CA LYS A 305 -16.88 -26.34 -30.07
C LYS A 305 -17.80 -25.32 -30.73
N TYR A 306 -17.70 -25.14 -32.03
CA TYR A 306 -18.61 -24.27 -32.78
C TYR A 306 -20.07 -24.71 -32.61
N ASP A 307 -20.37 -26.01 -32.75
CA ASP A 307 -21.74 -26.52 -32.63
C ASP A 307 -22.30 -26.31 -31.21
N ALA A 308 -21.49 -26.56 -30.19
CA ALA A 308 -21.85 -26.27 -28.80
C ALA A 308 -22.09 -24.77 -28.57
N LEU A 309 -21.25 -23.92 -29.15
CA LEU A 309 -21.34 -22.47 -29.04
C LEU A 309 -22.57 -21.92 -29.77
N ARG A 310 -22.86 -22.42 -30.97
CA ARG A 310 -24.05 -22.05 -31.74
C ARG A 310 -25.33 -22.47 -31.02
N THR A 311 -25.33 -23.65 -30.39
CA THR A 311 -26.45 -24.11 -29.56
C THR A 311 -26.67 -23.19 -28.37
N ALA A 312 -25.59 -22.84 -27.66
CA ALA A 312 -25.65 -21.89 -26.56
C ALA A 312 -26.12 -20.49 -27.00
N ALA A 313 -25.72 -20.04 -28.19
CA ALA A 313 -26.10 -18.73 -28.72
C ALA A 313 -27.59 -18.68 -29.09
N LYS A 314 -28.14 -19.76 -29.67
CA LYS A 314 -29.58 -19.88 -29.93
C LYS A 314 -30.40 -19.85 -28.63
N ASP A 315 -29.94 -20.54 -27.59
CA ASP A 315 -30.57 -20.50 -26.25
C ASP A 315 -30.52 -19.08 -25.66
N ALA A 316 -29.37 -18.41 -25.78
CA ALA A 316 -29.19 -17.03 -25.35
C ALA A 316 -30.08 -16.03 -26.12
N ALA A 317 -30.39 -16.25 -27.40
CA ALA A 317 -31.32 -15.41 -28.14
C ALA A 317 -32.76 -15.46 -27.61
N ILE A 318 -33.13 -16.54 -26.91
CA ILE A 318 -34.47 -16.73 -26.33
C ILE A 318 -34.50 -16.26 -24.87
N PHE A 319 -33.54 -16.72 -24.06
CA PHE A 319 -33.53 -16.49 -22.61
C PHE A 319 -32.59 -15.36 -22.16
N GLY A 320 -31.50 -15.14 -22.89
CA GLY A 320 -30.52 -14.10 -22.61
C GLY A 320 -31.10 -12.70 -22.80
N ARG A 321 -30.55 -11.74 -22.05
CA ARG A 321 -30.93 -10.32 -22.12
C ARG A 321 -29.70 -9.52 -22.52
N ALA A 322 -29.43 -9.49 -23.82
CA ALA A 322 -28.36 -8.69 -24.39
C ALA A 322 -28.87 -7.28 -24.76
N LEU A 323 -28.09 -6.27 -24.42
CA LEU A 323 -28.21 -4.89 -24.90
C LEU A 323 -26.94 -4.52 -25.66
N LYS A 324 -27.02 -3.53 -26.54
CA LYS A 324 -25.83 -2.99 -27.24
C LYS A 324 -24.74 -2.55 -26.26
N SER A 325 -25.10 -2.03 -25.09
CA SER A 325 -24.12 -1.63 -24.06
C SER A 325 -23.36 -2.80 -23.44
N ASN A 326 -23.89 -4.03 -23.48
CA ASN A 326 -23.15 -5.21 -23.01
C ASN A 326 -21.94 -5.50 -23.91
N SER A 327 -22.02 -5.21 -25.22
CA SER A 327 -20.89 -5.43 -26.15
C SER A 327 -19.64 -4.62 -25.79
N VAL A 328 -19.81 -3.41 -25.25
CA VAL A 328 -18.71 -2.54 -24.81
C VAL A 328 -18.14 -2.97 -23.44
N ARG A 329 -18.93 -3.72 -22.67
CA ARG A 329 -18.55 -4.18 -21.31
C ARG A 329 -17.85 -5.53 -21.31
N ILE A 330 -18.07 -6.33 -22.35
CA ILE A 330 -17.42 -7.61 -22.64
C ILE A 330 -16.08 -7.32 -23.29
#